data_AF-A0A6P6FRM2-F1
#
_entry.id   AF-A0A6P6FRM2-F1
#
_cell.length_a   1.000
_cell.length_b   1.000
_cell.length_c   1.000
_cell.angle_alpha   90.00
_cell.angle_beta   90.00
_cell.angle_gamma   90.00
#
_symmetry.space_group_name_H-M   'P 1'
#
loop_
_entity.id
_entity.type
_entity.pdbx_description
1 polymer ?
#
loop_
_entity_poly.entity_id
_entity_poly.type
_entity_poly.pdbx_seq_one_letter_code
_entity_poly.pdbx_strand_id
1 'polypeptide(L)'
;MEDLVDEAKRKGDEIDDDVKVWLSEVDGKITEVEEKYFGAEDTTEMKCTFKGSFSYLASWYKLGKMAKEMGESVVKLKGRINFGHISFRSKLQSHFENKDYLRSVTREEFVDEIMEELGDANIKTIGLHEMPGVGKTTLVKEITRKALKDDLRLFNDAVIVTISQTLDLEKIQQHIAERLDLELKKK
;
A
#
# COMPACT_ATOMS: atom_id res chain seq x y z
N MET A 1 15.61 -1.18 -11.13
CA MET A 1 14.15 -1.09 -10.88
C MET A 1 13.83 -1.75 -9.56
N GLU A 2 14.33 -2.97 -9.33
CA GLU A 2 14.36 -3.63 -8.01
C GLU A 2 14.94 -2.71 -6.93
N ASP A 3 16.11 -2.09 -7.14
CA ASP A 3 16.68 -1.14 -6.18
C ASP A 3 15.74 0.03 -5.82
N LEU A 4 14.96 0.51 -6.79
CA LEU A 4 14.02 1.61 -6.58
C LEU A 4 12.78 1.14 -5.79
N VAL A 5 12.33 -0.09 -6.06
CA VAL A 5 11.26 -0.75 -5.32
C VAL A 5 11.69 -1.03 -3.88
N ASP A 6 12.93 -1.47 -3.66
CA ASP A 6 13.47 -1.73 -2.33
C ASP A 6 13.66 -0.45 -1.53
N GLU A 7 14.11 0.63 -2.18
CA GLU A 7 14.19 1.95 -1.56
C GLU A 7 12.80 2.50 -1.22
N ALA A 8 11.79 2.31 -2.08
CA ALA A 8 10.40 2.67 -1.80
C ALA A 8 9.84 1.89 -0.60
N LYS A 9 10.04 0.56 -0.56
CA LYS A 9 9.64 -0.28 0.57
C LYS A 9 10.34 0.15 1.88
N ARG A 10 11.63 0.49 1.83
CA ARG A 10 12.38 1.03 2.97
C ARG A 10 11.80 2.35 3.50
N LYS A 11 11.24 3.18 2.62
CA LYS A 11 10.56 4.43 2.98
C LYS A 11 9.13 4.22 3.52
N GLY A 12 8.60 3.00 3.41
CA GLY A 12 7.21 2.69 3.75
C GLY A 12 6.21 3.15 2.68
N ASP A 13 6.69 3.43 1.47
CA ASP A 13 5.83 3.74 0.34
C ASP A 13 5.24 2.46 -0.25
N GLU A 14 4.03 2.58 -0.80
CA GLU A 14 3.40 1.51 -1.55
C GLU A 14 3.76 1.62 -3.02
N ILE A 15 4.04 0.47 -3.61
CA ILE A 15 4.40 0.36 -5.02
C ILE A 15 3.14 0.49 -5.86
N ASP A 16 3.23 1.28 -6.92
CA ASP A 16 2.14 1.44 -7.89
C ASP A 16 1.73 0.08 -8.47
N ASP A 17 0.42 -0.15 -8.61
CA ASP A 17 -0.09 -1.42 -9.11
C ASP A 17 0.37 -1.70 -10.54
N ASP A 18 0.53 -0.68 -11.38
CA ASP A 18 1.07 -0.83 -12.74
C ASP A 18 2.51 -1.36 -12.69
N VAL A 19 3.31 -0.89 -11.72
CA VAL A 19 4.68 -1.37 -11.50
C VAL A 19 4.70 -2.81 -11.01
N LYS A 20 3.78 -3.20 -10.12
CA LYS A 20 3.65 -4.60 -9.66
C LYS A 20 3.31 -5.53 -10.84
N VAL A 21 2.32 -5.15 -11.66
CA VAL A 21 1.90 -5.93 -12.83
C VAL A 21 3.07 -6.09 -13.81
N TRP A 22 3.79 -5.00 -14.09
CA TRP A 22 4.95 -5.04 -14.98
C TRP A 22 6.08 -5.92 -14.47
N LEU A 23 6.40 -5.87 -13.17
CA LEU A 23 7.41 -6.74 -12.57
C LEU A 23 7.04 -8.21 -12.76
N SER A 24 5.76 -8.56 -12.56
CA SER A 24 5.27 -9.91 -12.80
C SER A 24 5.34 -10.32 -14.27
N GLU A 25 5.04 -9.42 -15.21
CA GLU A 25 5.16 -9.68 -16.65
C GLU A 25 6.62 -9.91 -17.07
N VAL A 26 7.56 -9.12 -16.53
CA VAL A 26 9.00 -9.28 -16.80
C VAL A 26 9.53 -10.57 -16.22
N ASP A 27 9.21 -10.89 -14.97
CA ASP A 27 9.65 -12.11 -14.29
C ASP A 27 9.12 -13.38 -14.98
N GLY A 28 7.84 -13.35 -15.40
CA GLY A 28 7.26 -14.42 -16.21
C GLY A 28 7.97 -14.62 -17.55
N LYS A 29 8.41 -13.52 -18.20
CA LYS A 29 9.17 -13.59 -19.45
C LYS A 29 10.59 -14.10 -19.25
N ILE A 30 11.25 -13.75 -18.14
CA ILE A 30 12.55 -14.32 -17.76
C ILE A 30 12.42 -15.83 -17.62
N THR A 31 11.43 -16.28 -16.84
CA THR A 31 11.15 -17.70 -16.60
C THR A 31 10.87 -18.47 -17.90
N GLU A 32 10.00 -17.96 -18.78
CA GLU A 32 9.69 -18.59 -20.08
C GLU A 32 10.94 -18.78 -20.94
N VAL A 33 11.83 -17.77 -20.93
CA VAL A 33 13.08 -17.81 -21.70
C VAL A 33 14.09 -18.75 -21.05
N GLU A 34 14.19 -18.76 -19.72
CA GLU A 34 15.05 -19.69 -18.99
C GLU A 34 14.68 -21.14 -19.27
N GLU A 35 13.40 -21.49 -19.19
CA GLU A 35 12.92 -22.85 -19.50
C GLU A 35 13.21 -23.24 -20.95
N LYS A 36 12.93 -22.34 -21.90
CA LYS A 36 13.06 -22.63 -23.34
C LYS A 36 14.50 -22.85 -23.80
N TYR A 37 15.46 -22.17 -23.16
CA TYR A 37 16.86 -22.18 -23.60
C TYR A 37 17.81 -22.92 -22.65
N PHE A 38 17.47 -23.05 -21.36
CA PHE A 38 18.26 -23.73 -20.33
C PHE A 38 17.57 -24.95 -19.69
N GLY A 39 16.26 -25.15 -19.89
CA GLY A 39 15.49 -26.27 -19.32
C GLY A 39 15.80 -27.67 -19.91
N ALA A 40 16.72 -27.77 -20.87
CA ALA A 40 17.27 -29.03 -21.33
C ALA A 40 18.66 -29.22 -20.71
N GLU A 41 18.70 -29.92 -19.57
CA GLU A 41 19.93 -30.52 -19.06
C GLU A 41 20.38 -31.58 -20.10
N ASP A 42 21.19 -31.17 -21.08
CA ASP A 42 21.96 -32.10 -21.90
C ASP A 42 23.02 -32.75 -20.98
N THR A 43 22.57 -33.70 -20.17
CA THR A 43 23.40 -34.71 -19.51
C THR A 43 23.82 -35.77 -20.53
N THR A 44 24.38 -35.35 -21.66
CA THR A 44 25.10 -36.25 -22.55
C THR A 44 26.55 -35.82 -22.63
N GLU A 45 27.36 -36.61 -21.92
CA GLU A 45 28.82 -36.67 -21.92
C GLU A 45 29.52 -35.79 -22.96
N MET A 46 30.23 -34.79 -22.45
CA MET A 46 31.21 -33.99 -23.18
C MET A 46 32.35 -34.88 -23.71
N LYS A 47 32.14 -35.59 -24.81
CA LYS A 47 33.21 -36.22 -25.60
C LYS A 47 33.56 -35.33 -26.78
N CYS A 48 34.50 -34.43 -26.53
CA CYS A 48 35.15 -33.61 -27.54
C CYS A 48 35.92 -34.48 -28.54
N THR A 49 35.39 -34.62 -29.76
CA THR A 49 36.17 -35.06 -30.92
C THR A 49 35.96 -34.09 -32.09
N PHE A 50 36.98 -33.24 -32.30
CA PHE A 50 37.30 -32.52 -33.56
C PHE A 50 36.19 -31.70 -34.28
N LYS A 51 35.09 -31.33 -33.60
CA LYS A 51 34.01 -30.44 -34.10
C LYS A 51 33.68 -29.28 -33.12
N GLY A 52 34.69 -28.85 -32.35
CA GLY A 52 34.52 -28.06 -31.12
C GLY A 52 34.15 -26.57 -31.25
N SER A 53 33.96 -26.02 -32.45
CA SER A 53 33.60 -24.60 -32.64
C SER A 53 32.10 -24.37 -32.88
N PHE A 54 31.38 -25.37 -33.38
CA PHE A 54 29.97 -25.21 -33.80
C PHE A 54 28.99 -25.23 -32.63
N SER A 55 29.28 -25.99 -31.56
CA SER A 55 28.47 -26.04 -30.34
C SER A 55 28.50 -24.71 -29.59
N TYR A 56 29.67 -24.07 -29.50
CA TYR A 56 29.82 -22.74 -28.92
C TYR A 56 29.04 -21.70 -29.73
N LEU A 57 29.19 -21.69 -31.06
CA LEU A 57 28.44 -20.75 -31.93
C LEU A 57 26.92 -20.91 -31.82
N ALA A 58 26.41 -22.14 -31.72
CA ALA A 58 24.99 -22.39 -31.54
C ALA A 58 24.48 -21.87 -30.17
N SER A 59 25.24 -22.08 -29.09
CA SER A 59 24.91 -21.56 -27.76
C SER A 59 24.94 -20.03 -27.72
N TRP A 60 25.93 -19.41 -28.36
CA TRP A 60 26.01 -17.95 -28.47
C TRP A 60 24.88 -17.35 -29.29
N TYR A 61 24.47 -18.01 -30.38
CA TYR A 61 23.30 -17.61 -31.15
C TYR A 61 22.01 -17.70 -30.33
N LYS A 62 21.83 -18.77 -29.54
CA LYS A 62 20.70 -18.91 -28.60
C LYS A 62 20.67 -17.75 -27.59
N LEU A 63 21.81 -17.45 -26.96
CA LEU A 63 21.97 -16.33 -26.02
C LEU A 63 21.66 -14.97 -26.69
N GLY A 64 22.16 -14.74 -27.90
CA GLY A 64 21.91 -13.51 -28.64
C GLY A 64 20.44 -13.33 -29.02
N LYS A 65 19.77 -14.42 -29.42
CA LYS A 65 18.33 -14.42 -29.70
C LYS A 65 17.51 -14.15 -28.43
N MET A 66 17.89 -14.76 -27.31
CA MET A 66 17.32 -14.50 -25.98
C MET A 66 17.44 -13.01 -25.60
N ALA A 67 18.64 -12.44 -25.68
CA ALA A 67 18.86 -11.05 -25.35
C ALA A 67 18.00 -10.10 -26.22
N LYS A 68 17.79 -10.45 -27.49
CA LYS A 68 16.92 -9.70 -28.40
C LYS A 68 15.44 -9.79 -28.01
N GLU A 69 14.92 -10.99 -27.78
CA GLU A 69 13.51 -11.21 -27.37
C GLU A 69 13.20 -10.50 -26.04
N MET A 70 14.15 -10.54 -25.11
CA MET A 70 14.08 -9.84 -23.82
C MET A 70 14.08 -8.32 -24.00
N GLY A 71 15.00 -7.79 -24.81
CA GLY A 71 15.11 -6.36 -25.10
C GLY A 71 13.83 -5.79 -25.74
N GLU A 72 13.23 -6.51 -26.69
CA GLU A 72 11.97 -6.10 -27.32
C GLU A 72 10.80 -6.06 -26.33
N SER A 73 10.77 -7.02 -25.40
CA SER A 73 9.74 -7.07 -24.34
C SER A 73 9.89 -5.92 -23.36
N VAL A 74 11.10 -5.65 -22.87
CA VAL A 74 11.38 -4.52 -21.97
C VAL A 74 11.01 -3.18 -22.62
N VAL A 75 11.30 -2.99 -23.91
CA VAL A 75 10.93 -1.76 -24.63
C VAL A 75 9.42 -1.58 -24.73
N LYS A 76 8.66 -2.64 -25.05
CA LYS A 76 7.19 -2.59 -25.08
C LYS A 76 6.61 -2.27 -23.70
N LEU A 77 7.17 -2.88 -22.66
CA LEU A 77 6.70 -2.73 -21.30
C LEU A 77 7.08 -1.35 -20.71
N LYS A 78 8.24 -0.79 -21.09
CA LYS A 78 8.67 0.56 -20.72
C LYS A 78 7.67 1.64 -21.16
N GLY A 79 6.99 1.44 -22.29
CA GLY A 79 5.99 2.38 -22.79
C GLY A 79 4.71 2.46 -21.96
N ARG A 80 4.49 1.52 -21.02
CA ARG A 80 3.28 1.46 -20.18
C ARG A 80 3.44 2.12 -18.82
N ILE A 81 4.67 2.35 -18.36
CA ILE A 81 4.96 2.83 -16.99
C ILE A 81 5.62 4.20 -17.00
N ASN A 82 5.15 5.06 -16.11
CA ASN A 82 5.86 6.28 -15.76
C ASN A 82 6.91 6.01 -14.67
N PHE A 83 8.18 5.86 -15.07
CA PHE A 83 9.29 5.64 -14.14
C PHE A 83 9.55 6.82 -13.18
N GLY A 84 8.95 7.99 -13.43
CA GLY A 84 9.02 9.13 -12.51
C GLY A 84 8.23 8.93 -11.21
N HIS A 85 7.24 8.03 -11.21
CA HIS A 85 6.39 7.73 -10.05
C HIS A 85 6.17 6.22 -9.98
N ILE A 86 7.09 5.51 -9.32
CA ILE A 86 6.99 4.05 -9.14
C ILE A 86 6.33 3.64 -7.82
N SER A 87 6.21 4.59 -6.90
CA SER A 87 5.68 4.41 -5.58
C SER A 87 4.99 5.68 -5.14
N PHE A 88 4.03 5.53 -4.24
CA PHE A 88 3.36 6.62 -3.58
C PHE A 88 3.42 6.42 -2.08
N ARG A 89 3.49 7.52 -1.35
CA ARG A 89 3.40 7.47 0.10
C ARG A 89 1.99 7.05 0.46
N SER A 90 1.83 5.84 1.00
CA SER A 90 0.54 5.40 1.51
C SER A 90 0.11 6.39 2.59
N LYS A 91 -1.15 6.81 2.54
CA LYS A 91 -1.70 7.65 3.60
C LYS A 91 -1.55 6.89 4.91
N LEU A 92 -0.86 7.48 5.90
CA LEU A 92 -0.74 6.93 7.24
C LEU A 92 -2.15 6.73 7.79
N GLN A 93 -2.65 5.50 7.78
CA GLN A 93 -3.91 5.19 8.42
C GLN A 93 -3.75 5.44 9.91
N SER A 94 -4.62 6.29 10.46
CA SER A 94 -4.60 6.59 11.88
C SER A 94 -4.94 5.34 12.69
N HIS A 95 -3.95 4.85 13.45
CA HIS A 95 -4.17 3.78 14.41
C HIS A 95 -4.53 4.39 15.77
N PHE A 96 -5.73 4.11 16.26
CA PHE A 96 -6.19 4.52 17.58
C PHE A 96 -6.23 3.34 18.54
N GLU A 97 -5.56 3.49 19.69
CA GLU A 97 -5.69 2.56 20.80
C GLU A 97 -6.56 3.15 21.91
N ASN A 98 -7.34 2.31 22.59
CA ASN A 98 -8.17 2.71 23.72
C ASN A 98 -8.04 1.72 24.88
N LYS A 99 -6.86 1.71 25.51
CA LYS A 99 -6.52 0.77 26.59
C LYS A 99 -7.35 0.98 27.85
N ASP A 100 -7.84 2.20 28.07
CA ASP A 100 -8.63 2.57 29.25
C ASP A 100 -10.14 2.32 29.05
N TYR A 101 -10.54 1.70 27.93
CA TYR A 101 -11.95 1.42 27.66
C TYR A 101 -12.46 0.26 28.52
N LEU A 102 -13.36 0.59 29.45
CA LEU A 102 -14.06 -0.41 30.25
C LEU A 102 -15.28 -0.93 29.49
N ARG A 103 -15.14 -2.17 29.00
CA ARG A 103 -16.15 -2.91 28.26
C ARG A 103 -17.32 -3.28 29.17
N SER A 104 -18.54 -2.96 28.73
CA SER A 104 -19.80 -3.43 29.32
C SER A 104 -20.84 -3.60 28.23
N VAL A 105 -21.78 -4.53 28.41
CA VAL A 105 -22.81 -4.87 27.39
C VAL A 105 -23.53 -3.62 26.89
N THR A 106 -24.06 -2.79 27.80
CA THR A 106 -24.76 -1.55 27.46
C THR A 106 -23.91 -0.56 26.67
N ARG A 107 -22.61 -0.46 26.97
CA ARG A 107 -21.72 0.45 26.23
C ARG A 107 -21.41 -0.08 24.85
N GLU A 108 -21.33 -1.40 24.69
CA GLU A 108 -21.14 -2.01 23.37
C GLU A 108 -22.34 -1.81 22.48
N GLU A 109 -23.55 -2.06 23.00
CA GLU A 109 -24.81 -1.80 22.30
C GLU A 109 -24.88 -0.33 21.85
N PHE A 110 -24.54 0.62 22.72
CA PHE A 110 -24.54 2.03 22.36
C PHE A 110 -23.47 2.41 21.32
N VAL A 111 -22.29 1.80 21.38
CA VAL A 111 -21.27 2.00 20.34
C VAL A 111 -21.76 1.44 19.00
N ASP A 112 -22.37 0.26 19.00
CA ASP A 112 -22.84 -0.40 17.79
C ASP A 112 -24.02 0.37 17.14
N GLU A 113 -24.91 0.94 17.95
CA GLU A 113 -25.96 1.88 17.50
C GLU A 113 -25.35 3.12 16.80
N ILE A 114 -24.35 3.76 17.42
CA ILE A 114 -23.67 4.91 16.79
C ILE A 114 -22.96 4.49 15.49
N MET A 115 -22.40 3.28 15.45
CA MET A 115 -21.74 2.76 14.25
C MET A 115 -22.72 2.56 13.10
N GLU A 116 -23.95 2.10 13.38
CA GLU A 116 -25.01 1.98 12.39
C GLU A 116 -25.41 3.36 11.84
N GLU A 117 -25.63 4.33 12.72
CA GLU A 117 -25.95 5.71 12.35
C GLU A 117 -24.82 6.39 11.55
N LEU A 118 -23.56 6.12 11.89
CA LEU A 118 -22.39 6.60 11.13
C LEU A 118 -22.29 6.01 9.72
N GLY A 119 -22.95 4.87 9.47
CA GLY A 119 -23.04 4.25 8.15
C GLY A 119 -24.04 4.95 7.22
N ASP A 120 -24.98 5.75 7.75
CA ASP A 120 -25.93 6.51 6.94
C ASP A 120 -25.27 7.76 6.35
N ALA A 121 -25.18 7.82 5.02
CA ALA A 121 -24.64 8.96 4.28
C ALA A 121 -25.42 10.28 4.50
N ASN A 122 -26.65 10.23 5.01
CA ASN A 122 -27.45 11.41 5.34
C ASN A 122 -27.04 12.05 6.67
N ILE A 123 -26.39 11.29 7.56
CA ILE A 123 -25.98 11.74 8.88
C ILE A 123 -24.55 12.25 8.82
N LYS A 124 -24.38 13.56 9.07
CA LYS A 124 -23.06 14.23 9.00
C LYS A 124 -22.46 14.52 10.36
N THR A 125 -23.25 14.50 11.43
CA THR A 125 -22.83 14.94 12.75
C THR A 125 -23.63 14.24 13.83
N ILE A 126 -22.92 13.68 14.82
CA ILE A 126 -23.49 13.04 16.01
C ILE A 126 -22.93 13.76 17.24
N GLY A 127 -23.80 14.13 18.16
CA GLY A 127 -23.44 14.81 19.41
C GLY A 127 -23.69 13.95 20.63
N LEU A 128 -22.70 13.86 21.54
CA LEU A 128 -22.82 13.15 22.81
C LEU A 128 -22.92 14.14 23.97
N HIS A 129 -24.11 14.27 24.57
CA HIS A 129 -24.37 15.14 25.72
C HIS A 129 -24.64 14.30 26.97
N GLU A 130 -24.18 14.73 28.16
CA GLU A 130 -24.22 13.98 29.44
C GLU A 130 -23.47 14.76 30.56
N MET A 131 -23.49 14.24 31.79
CA MET A 131 -22.74 14.82 32.89
C MET A 131 -21.20 14.75 32.68
N PRO A 132 -20.43 15.65 33.31
CA PRO A 132 -18.97 15.54 33.34
C PRO A 132 -18.53 14.22 34.00
N GLY A 133 -17.43 13.63 33.51
CA GLY A 133 -16.83 12.43 34.14
C GLY A 133 -17.40 11.07 33.70
N VAL A 134 -18.47 11.03 32.89
CA VAL A 134 -19.09 9.77 32.43
C VAL A 134 -18.22 8.98 31.42
N GLY A 135 -17.19 9.62 30.86
CA GLY A 135 -16.23 8.96 29.95
C GLY A 135 -16.54 9.15 28.46
N LYS A 136 -17.25 10.21 28.07
CA LYS A 136 -17.59 10.51 26.67
C LYS A 136 -16.39 10.52 25.73
N THR A 137 -15.29 11.15 26.14
CA THR A 137 -14.05 11.16 25.33
C THR A 137 -13.48 9.76 25.15
N THR A 138 -13.59 8.89 26.16
CA THR A 138 -13.19 7.49 26.08
C THR A 138 -14.09 6.72 25.12
N LEU A 139 -15.39 7.03 25.07
CA LEU A 139 -16.32 6.41 24.13
C LEU A 139 -16.03 6.83 22.67
N VAL A 140 -15.79 8.12 22.43
CA VAL A 140 -15.41 8.63 21.09
C VAL A 140 -14.16 7.93 20.57
N LYS A 141 -13.15 7.74 21.42
CA LYS A 141 -11.94 6.97 21.05
C LYS A 141 -12.26 5.54 20.64
N GLU A 142 -13.23 4.89 21.29
CA GLU A 142 -13.63 3.52 20.96
C GLU A 142 -14.39 3.44 19.64
N ILE A 143 -15.32 4.38 19.41
CA ILE A 143 -16.06 4.52 18.15
C ILE A 143 -15.07 4.74 17.00
N THR A 144 -14.14 5.70 17.14
CA THR A 144 -13.12 5.97 16.13
C THR A 144 -12.28 4.73 15.83
N ARG A 145 -11.86 4.00 16.87
CA ARG A 145 -11.10 2.75 16.71
C ARG A 145 -11.88 1.70 15.94
N LYS A 146 -13.16 1.46 16.27
CA LYS A 146 -14.00 0.49 15.55
C LYS A 146 -14.29 0.94 14.11
N ALA A 147 -14.51 2.23 13.87
CA ALA A 147 -14.85 2.76 12.56
C ALA A 147 -13.73 2.66 11.51
N LEU A 148 -12.48 2.59 11.98
CA LEU A 148 -11.30 2.41 11.13
C LEU A 148 -10.86 0.95 10.98
N LYS A 149 -11.41 0.02 11.76
CA LYS A 149 -11.07 -1.40 11.64
C LYS A 149 -11.57 -1.98 10.32
N ASP A 150 -10.75 -2.82 9.69
CA ASP A 150 -11.03 -3.39 8.36
C ASP A 150 -12.34 -4.17 8.25
N ASP A 151 -12.82 -4.78 9.35
CA ASP A 151 -14.08 -5.56 9.35
C ASP A 151 -15.33 -4.70 9.06
N LEU A 152 -15.31 -3.41 9.44
CA LEU A 152 -16.43 -2.48 9.25
C LEU A 152 -16.07 -1.33 8.29
N ARG A 153 -14.82 -0.87 8.34
CA ARG A 153 -14.17 0.22 7.60
C ARG A 153 -15.13 1.28 7.04
N LEU A 154 -15.85 1.96 7.94
CA LEU A 154 -16.77 3.05 7.58
C LEU A 154 -16.02 4.28 7.07
N PHE A 155 -14.80 4.50 7.59
CA PHE A 155 -13.96 5.62 7.19
C PHE A 155 -12.55 5.13 6.81
N ASN A 156 -11.92 5.83 5.87
CA ASN A 156 -10.53 5.57 5.49
C ASN A 156 -9.53 6.10 6.54
N ASP A 157 -9.92 7.12 7.30
CA ASP A 157 -9.06 7.83 8.24
C ASP A 157 -9.91 8.65 9.22
N ALA A 158 -9.38 8.97 10.40
CA ALA A 158 -10.07 9.82 11.38
C ALA A 158 -9.10 10.73 12.15
N VAL A 159 -9.62 11.87 12.62
CA VAL A 159 -8.86 12.83 13.41
C VAL A 159 -9.63 13.17 14.68
N ILE A 160 -9.01 12.96 15.84
CA ILE A 160 -9.56 13.39 17.13
C ILE A 160 -8.91 14.70 17.51
N VAL A 161 -9.72 15.75 17.66
CA VAL A 161 -9.27 17.08 18.08
C VAL A 161 -9.85 17.42 19.45
N THR A 162 -9.02 17.93 20.35
CA THR A 162 -9.49 18.48 21.63
C THR A 162 -9.71 19.97 21.48
N ILE A 163 -10.92 20.44 21.83
CA ILE A 163 -11.27 21.87 21.81
C ILE A 163 -11.23 22.39 23.24
N SER A 164 -10.33 23.33 23.52
CA SER A 164 -10.25 24.04 24.80
C SER A 164 -11.24 25.21 24.88
N GLN A 165 -11.54 25.70 26.09
CA GLN A 165 -12.36 26.90 26.29
C GLN A 165 -11.80 28.11 25.53
N THR A 166 -10.47 28.29 25.56
CA THR A 166 -9.78 29.23 24.69
C THR A 166 -9.64 28.59 23.32
N LEU A 167 -10.43 29.06 22.37
CA LEU A 167 -10.44 28.54 21.01
C LEU A 167 -9.25 29.11 20.22
N ASP A 168 -8.38 28.22 19.75
CA ASP A 168 -7.31 28.53 18.81
C ASP A 168 -7.59 27.82 17.49
N LEU A 169 -8.26 28.53 16.58
CA LEU A 169 -8.69 27.99 15.30
C LEU A 169 -7.52 27.62 14.40
N GLU A 170 -6.45 28.43 14.41
CA GLU A 170 -5.27 28.21 13.56
C GLU A 170 -4.59 26.91 13.97
N LYS A 171 -4.39 26.71 15.28
CA LYS A 171 -3.81 25.47 15.81
C LYS A 171 -4.68 24.24 15.54
N ILE A 172 -6.00 24.36 15.64
CA ILE A 172 -6.94 23.27 15.32
C ILE A 172 -6.84 22.89 13.83
N GLN A 173 -6.89 23.88 12.94
CA GLN A 173 -6.81 23.65 11.50
C GLN A 173 -5.45 23.06 11.11
N GLN A 174 -4.37 23.57 11.68
CA GLN A 174 -3.03 23.03 11.48
C GLN A 174 -2.94 21.57 11.93
N HIS A 175 -3.48 21.24 13.10
CA HIS A 175 -3.47 19.86 13.59
C HIS A 175 -4.25 18.90 12.67
N ILE A 176 -5.41 19.33 12.17
CA ILE A 176 -6.20 18.52 11.22
C ILE A 176 -5.44 18.35 9.90
N ALA A 177 -4.84 19.41 9.39
CA ALA A 177 -4.11 19.39 8.13
C ALA A 177 -2.88 18.49 8.19
N GLU A 178 -2.07 18.59 9.25
CA GLU A 178 -0.93 17.71 9.50
C GLU A 178 -1.34 16.24 9.58
N ARG A 179 -2.48 15.94 10.21
CA ARG A 179 -3.00 14.58 10.33
C ARG A 179 -3.48 14.00 9.00
N LEU A 180 -4.07 14.84 8.15
CA LEU A 180 -4.63 14.43 6.87
C LEU A 180 -3.66 14.60 5.68
N ASP A 181 -2.42 15.04 5.95
CA ASP A 181 -1.41 15.39 4.94
C ASP A 181 -1.91 16.44 3.94
N LEU A 182 -2.56 17.48 4.46
CA LEU A 182 -3.12 18.60 3.68
C LEU A 182 -2.24 19.84 3.82
N GLU A 183 -2.04 20.55 2.71
CA GLU A 183 -1.39 21.85 2.72
C GLU A 183 -2.39 22.97 3.06
N LEU A 184 -2.14 23.68 4.16
CA LEU A 184 -2.88 24.90 4.47
C LEU A 184 -2.35 26.07 3.65
N LYS A 185 -3.21 26.62 2.79
CA LYS A 185 -2.90 27.88 2.10
C LYS A 185 -2.93 29.01 3.12
N LYS A 186 -1.79 29.69 3.31
CA LYS A 186 -1.74 30.95 4.05
C LYS A 186 -2.61 31.97 3.34
N LYS A 187 -3.42 32.67 4.14
CA LYS A 187 -4.29 33.75 3.68
C LYS A 187 -3.54 35.07 3.62
#